data_AF-A0A4V5PB91-F1
#
_entry.id   AF-A0A4V5PB91-F1
#
_cell.length_a   1.000
_cell.length_b   1.000
_cell.length_c   1.000
_cell.angle_alpha   90.00
_cell.angle_beta   90.00
_cell.angle_gamma   90.00
#
_symmetry.space_group_name_H-M   'P 1'
#
loop_
_entity.id
_entity.type
_entity.pdbx_description
1 polymer ?
#
loop_
_entity_poly.entity_id
_entity_poly.type
_entity_poly.pdbx_seq_one_letter_code
_entity_poly.pdbx_strand_id
1 'polypeptide(L)'
;MKPDMNGLSMDMVCGEIPSADNDSIVLAFAGAFTGKEFNKGHANIAGDHVAGGVRHKGYRCKRNTGAFTWSAVSGPQFHYQDYSTELDKAASEDGMGFAQEMMIHNGKAVKTTRPMGNRNVFRALCLDSKGDLALYESQGIVTFGNFIEALLSQGVKEALYTDMGQG
;
A
#
# COMPACT_ATOMS: atom_id res chain seq x y z
N MET A 1 10.27 -6.05 7.64
CA MET A 1 10.07 -5.55 9.03
C MET A 1 8.64 -5.87 9.46
N LYS A 2 8.39 -6.17 10.74
CA LYS A 2 7.05 -6.41 11.30
C LYS A 2 6.80 -5.45 12.47
N PRO A 3 5.99 -4.39 12.30
CA PRO A 3 5.66 -3.48 13.40
C PRO A 3 4.73 -4.14 14.42
N ASP A 4 4.90 -3.83 15.71
CA ASP A 4 3.95 -4.20 16.77
C ASP A 4 2.79 -3.19 16.80
N MET A 5 1.67 -3.55 16.18
CA MET A 5 0.54 -2.63 16.02
C MET A 5 -0.26 -2.37 17.31
N ASN A 6 0.05 -3.02 18.43
CA ASN A 6 -0.71 -2.83 19.68
C ASN A 6 -0.55 -1.44 20.32
N GLY A 7 0.50 -0.71 19.95
CA GLY A 7 0.75 0.66 20.40
C GLY A 7 1.05 1.65 19.27
N LEU A 8 0.85 1.24 18.01
CA LEU A 8 1.18 2.03 16.83
C LEU A 8 -0.08 2.40 16.04
N SER A 9 -0.10 3.62 15.53
CA SER A 9 -1.10 4.08 14.55
C SER A 9 -0.49 4.12 13.15
N MET A 10 -1.35 4.21 12.13
CA MET A 10 -0.94 4.39 10.75
C MET A 10 -1.74 5.51 10.11
N ASP A 11 -1.08 6.36 9.33
CA ASP A 11 -1.73 7.44 8.60
C ASP A 11 -1.15 7.57 7.19
N MET A 12 -1.94 8.13 6.28
CA MET A 12 -1.49 8.54 4.96
C MET A 12 -1.27 10.05 4.97
N VAL A 13 0.00 10.46 5.07
CA VAL A 13 0.38 11.87 4.98
C VAL A 13 0.44 12.30 3.51
N CYS A 14 -0.20 13.44 3.19
CA CYS A 14 -0.19 14.05 1.86
C CYS A 14 0.45 15.43 1.91
N GLY A 15 1.15 15.82 0.83
CA GLY A 15 1.68 17.18 0.64
C GLY A 15 3.04 17.47 1.28
N GLU A 16 3.41 16.77 2.35
CA GLU A 16 4.70 16.89 3.01
C GLU A 16 5.31 15.51 3.27
N ILE A 17 6.60 15.36 2.96
CA ILE A 17 7.37 14.17 3.34
C ILE A 17 7.74 14.34 4.82
N PRO A 18 7.38 13.40 5.71
CA PRO A 18 7.75 13.51 7.11
C PRO A 18 9.27 13.65 7.30
N SER A 19 9.69 14.46 8.27
CA SER A 19 11.11 14.63 8.59
C SER A 19 11.77 13.31 8.96
N ALA A 20 12.97 13.05 8.44
CA ALA A 20 13.79 11.91 8.82
C ALA A 20 14.20 11.92 10.30
N ASP A 21 14.18 13.10 10.94
CA ASP A 21 14.50 13.27 12.35
C ASP A 21 13.28 13.10 13.28
N ASN A 22 12.11 12.77 12.74
CA ASN A 22 10.91 12.52 13.54
C ASN A 22 10.98 11.13 14.19
N ASP A 23 11.36 11.10 15.48
CA ASP A 23 11.53 9.87 16.28
C ASP A 23 10.21 9.15 16.63
N SER A 24 9.05 9.77 16.37
CA SER A 24 7.74 9.11 16.49
C SER A 24 7.40 8.18 15.31
N ILE A 25 8.16 8.26 14.21
CA ILE A 25 7.91 7.48 13.00
C ILE A 25 8.77 6.22 13.00
N VAL A 26 8.11 5.06 13.10
CA VAL A 26 8.78 3.75 13.01
C VAL A 26 9.11 3.38 11.56
N LEU A 27 8.26 3.76 10.60
CA LEU A 27 8.40 3.43 9.19
C LEU A 27 7.59 4.39 8.32
N ALA A 28 8.18 4.83 7.20
CA ALA A 28 7.49 5.54 6.13
C ALA A 28 7.83 4.91 4.77
N PHE A 29 6.85 4.87 3.86
CA PHE A 29 7.03 4.39 2.48
C PHE A 29 6.06 5.12 1.54
N ALA A 30 6.35 5.09 0.24
CA ALA A 30 5.48 5.72 -0.76
C ALA A 30 4.27 4.81 -1.05
N GLY A 31 3.15 5.09 -0.39
CA GLY A 31 1.91 4.31 -0.53
C GLY A 31 1.24 4.47 -1.90
N ALA A 32 1.26 5.66 -2.50
CA ALA A 32 0.58 5.94 -3.76
C ALA A 32 1.53 6.55 -4.80
N PHE A 33 1.33 6.23 -6.09
CA PHE A 33 2.07 6.89 -7.15
C PHE A 33 1.62 8.35 -7.27
N THR A 34 2.58 9.25 -7.50
CA THR A 34 2.30 10.65 -7.85
C THR A 34 2.51 10.86 -9.35
N GLY A 35 1.60 11.60 -9.97
CA GLY A 35 1.74 12.09 -11.34
C GLY A 35 2.83 13.17 -11.44
N LYS A 36 3.01 13.70 -12.65
CA LYS A 36 4.03 14.72 -12.95
C LYS A 36 3.58 16.16 -12.67
N GLU A 37 2.37 16.34 -12.16
CA GLU A 37 1.74 17.66 -11.99
C GLU A 37 1.80 18.12 -10.54
N PHE A 38 2.96 18.64 -10.14
CA PHE A 38 3.28 19.02 -8.76
C PHE A 38 2.32 20.04 -8.12
N ASN A 39 1.54 20.79 -8.91
CA ASN A 39 0.62 21.83 -8.42
C ASN A 39 -0.83 21.37 -8.24
N LYS A 40 -1.14 20.08 -8.45
CA LYS A 40 -2.52 19.57 -8.40
C LYS A 40 -2.94 18.97 -7.05
N GLY A 41 -2.06 19.02 -6.03
CA GLY A 41 -2.34 18.47 -4.70
C GLY A 41 -2.82 17.02 -4.79
N HIS A 42 -3.92 16.68 -4.11
CA HIS A 42 -4.51 15.34 -4.11
C HIS A 42 -4.87 14.81 -5.50
N ALA A 43 -5.23 15.67 -6.46
CA ALA A 43 -5.54 15.23 -7.82
C ALA A 43 -4.32 14.71 -8.59
N ASN A 44 -3.10 14.97 -8.09
CA ASN A 44 -1.85 14.39 -8.61
C ASN A 44 -1.56 12.99 -8.04
N ILE A 45 -2.38 12.45 -7.15
CA ILE A 45 -2.20 11.11 -6.57
C ILE A 45 -2.97 10.07 -7.40
N ALA A 46 -2.33 8.93 -7.67
CA ALA A 46 -2.89 7.83 -8.43
C ALA A 46 -3.94 7.09 -7.60
N GLY A 47 -5.20 7.23 -7.99
CA GLY A 47 -6.35 6.66 -7.30
C GLY A 47 -6.86 7.53 -6.16
N ASP A 48 -8.15 7.34 -5.85
CA ASP A 48 -8.73 7.88 -4.64
C ASP A 48 -8.03 7.30 -3.41
N HIS A 49 -7.96 8.11 -2.37
CA HIS A 49 -7.25 7.79 -1.14
C HIS A 49 -7.90 8.48 0.05
N VAL A 50 -7.57 8.04 1.26
CA VAL A 50 -8.04 8.61 2.52
C VAL A 50 -6.82 9.06 3.32
N ALA A 51 -6.82 10.33 3.70
CA ALA A 51 -5.79 10.97 4.51
C ALA A 51 -6.46 11.80 5.61
N GLY A 52 -6.02 11.64 6.86
CA GLY A 52 -6.64 12.34 8.00
C GLY A 52 -8.17 12.16 8.07
N GLY A 53 -8.65 10.93 7.88
CA GLY A 53 -10.09 10.61 7.91
C GLY A 53 -10.91 11.15 6.74
N VAL A 54 -10.30 11.78 5.73
CA VAL A 54 -11.02 12.39 4.60
C VAL A 54 -10.68 11.66 3.30
N ARG A 55 -11.71 11.27 2.54
CA ARG A 55 -11.54 10.75 1.18
C ARG A 55 -11.24 11.87 0.20
N HIS A 56 -10.16 11.74 -0.54
CA HIS A 56 -9.76 12.64 -1.60
C HIS A 56 -9.81 11.95 -2.96
N LYS A 57 -10.19 12.73 -3.98
CA LYS A 57 -10.23 12.27 -5.36
C LYS A 57 -8.85 12.38 -6.00
N GLY A 58 -8.33 11.24 -6.47
CA GLY A 58 -7.10 11.18 -7.26
C GLY A 58 -7.37 11.08 -8.75
N TYR A 59 -6.31 10.87 -9.55
CA TYR A 59 -6.46 10.55 -10.97
C TYR A 59 -6.59 9.04 -11.20
N ARG A 60 -7.28 8.64 -12.26
CA ARG A 60 -7.47 7.22 -12.59
C ARG A 60 -6.15 6.56 -12.99
N CYS A 61 -5.75 5.52 -12.24
CA CYS A 61 -4.59 4.68 -12.57
C CYS A 61 -5.06 3.26 -12.88
N LYS A 62 -4.78 2.77 -14.11
CA LYS A 62 -5.17 1.40 -14.52
C LYS A 62 -4.43 0.30 -13.76
N ARG A 63 -3.32 0.62 -13.10
CA ARG A 63 -2.53 -0.34 -12.30
C ARG A 63 -3.08 -0.52 -10.89
N ASN A 64 -3.94 0.39 -10.43
CA ASN A 64 -4.55 0.28 -9.11
C ASN A 64 -5.67 -0.76 -9.19
N THR A 65 -5.33 -1.99 -8.85
CA THR A 65 -6.24 -3.15 -8.85
C THR A 65 -6.67 -3.52 -7.44
N GLY A 66 -6.09 -2.91 -6.41
CA GLY A 66 -6.52 -3.07 -5.03
C GLY A 66 -6.26 -1.81 -4.20
N ALA A 67 -6.68 -1.88 -2.94
CA ALA A 67 -6.45 -0.84 -1.95
C ALA A 67 -6.11 -1.45 -0.59
N PHE A 68 -5.35 -0.69 0.17
CA PHE A 68 -5.15 -0.92 1.59
C PHE A 68 -5.91 0.15 2.37
N THR A 69 -6.56 -0.25 3.46
CA THR A 69 -7.18 0.67 4.42
C THR A 69 -6.79 0.30 5.84
N TRP A 70 -6.70 1.30 6.71
CA TRP A 70 -6.48 1.10 8.13
C TRP A 70 -7.29 2.09 8.96
N SER A 71 -7.82 1.63 10.08
CA SER A 71 -8.38 2.46 11.15
C SER A 71 -8.16 1.76 12.49
N ALA A 72 -8.32 2.47 13.61
CA ALA A 72 -8.30 1.85 14.93
C ALA A 72 -9.47 0.85 15.15
N VAL A 73 -10.54 0.97 14.36
CA VAL A 73 -11.75 0.14 14.46
C VAL A 73 -11.60 -1.14 13.64
N SER A 74 -11.24 -1.02 12.36
CA SER A 74 -11.18 -2.14 11.42
C SER A 74 -9.79 -2.79 11.32
N GLY A 75 -8.75 -2.13 11.85
CA GLY A 75 -7.38 -2.58 11.67
C GLY A 75 -6.95 -2.59 10.18
N PRO A 76 -5.87 -3.30 9.83
CA PRO A 76 -5.39 -3.39 8.46
C PRO A 76 -6.30 -4.25 7.59
N GLN A 77 -6.72 -3.73 6.44
CA GLN A 77 -7.57 -4.42 5.47
C GLN A 77 -6.99 -4.29 4.06
N PHE A 78 -7.14 -5.36 3.27
CA PHE A 78 -6.70 -5.42 1.87
C PHE A 78 -7.89 -5.75 0.98
N HIS A 79 -8.08 -4.94 -0.05
CA HIS A 79 -9.25 -5.02 -0.92
C HIS A 79 -8.79 -5.21 -2.37
N TYR A 80 -9.35 -6.19 -3.05
CA TYR A 80 -9.07 -6.46 -4.45
C TYR A 80 -10.28 -6.08 -5.31
N GLN A 81 -10.03 -5.28 -6.35
CA GLN A 81 -11.02 -4.77 -7.32
C GLN A 81 -11.96 -3.68 -6.79
N ASP A 82 -13.23 -3.97 -6.52
CA ASP A 82 -14.26 -2.93 -6.26
C ASP A 82 -14.14 -2.35 -4.83
N TYR A 83 -13.02 -1.67 -4.53
CA TYR A 83 -12.65 -1.17 -3.21
C TYR A 83 -13.17 0.23 -2.87
N SER A 84 -13.98 0.85 -3.74
CA SER A 84 -14.39 2.26 -3.56
C SER A 84 -15.17 2.49 -2.27
N THR A 85 -16.08 1.58 -1.91
CA THR A 85 -16.86 1.69 -0.67
C THR A 85 -16.01 1.49 0.57
N GLU A 86 -14.91 0.75 0.45
CA GLU A 86 -13.99 0.49 1.55
C GLU A 86 -13.16 1.74 1.90
N LEU A 87 -12.86 2.58 0.90
CA LEU A 87 -12.29 3.91 1.16
C LEU A 87 -13.28 4.83 1.87
N ASP A 88 -14.57 4.79 1.52
CA ASP A 88 -15.59 5.56 2.25
C ASP A 88 -15.71 5.09 3.70
N LYS A 89 -15.67 3.78 3.92
CA LYS A 89 -15.67 3.19 5.25
C LYS A 89 -14.46 3.64 6.06
N ALA A 90 -13.25 3.55 5.50
CA ALA A 90 -12.03 3.98 6.18
C ALA A 90 -12.08 5.46 6.58
N ALA A 91 -12.59 6.34 5.70
CA ALA A 91 -12.81 7.75 6.02
C ALA A 91 -13.82 7.93 7.17
N SER A 92 -14.94 7.18 7.15
CA SER A 92 -15.94 7.24 8.22
C SER A 92 -15.43 6.77 9.60
N GLU A 93 -14.34 5.99 9.61
CA GLU A 93 -13.67 5.48 10.81
C GLU A 93 -12.46 6.33 11.21
N ASP A 94 -12.32 7.54 10.65
CA ASP A 94 -11.18 8.45 10.87
C ASP A 94 -9.81 7.79 10.56
N GLY A 95 -9.82 6.92 9.55
CA GLY A 95 -8.68 6.11 9.14
C GLY A 95 -7.90 6.68 7.96
N MET A 96 -7.19 5.77 7.28
CA MET A 96 -6.40 6.03 6.09
C MET A 96 -6.63 4.95 5.03
N GLY A 97 -6.24 5.24 3.80
CA GLY A 97 -6.25 4.24 2.75
C GLY A 97 -5.72 4.73 1.42
N PHE A 98 -5.16 3.83 0.64
CA PHE A 98 -4.58 4.14 -0.67
C PHE A 98 -4.69 2.97 -1.62
N ALA A 99 -4.67 3.27 -2.92
CA ALA A 99 -4.83 2.28 -3.98
C ALA A 99 -3.51 1.99 -4.71
N GLN A 100 -3.25 0.71 -4.97
CA GLN A 100 -2.04 0.21 -5.62
C GLN A 100 -2.30 -1.09 -6.38
N GLU A 101 -1.26 -1.61 -7.03
CA GLU A 101 -1.32 -2.92 -7.70
C GLU A 101 -1.35 -4.05 -6.67
N MET A 102 -2.46 -4.79 -6.63
CA MET A 102 -2.60 -5.99 -5.80
C MET A 102 -1.87 -7.16 -6.45
N MET A 103 -1.08 -7.88 -5.65
CA MET A 103 -0.28 -9.03 -6.11
C MET A 103 -0.81 -10.37 -5.59
N ILE A 104 -1.20 -10.41 -4.31
CA ILE A 104 -1.71 -11.62 -3.64
C ILE A 104 -2.97 -11.23 -2.88
N HIS A 105 -4.04 -12.00 -3.05
CA HIS A 105 -5.28 -11.86 -2.29
C HIS A 105 -5.78 -13.23 -1.85
N ASN A 106 -6.21 -13.36 -0.59
CA ASN A 106 -6.64 -14.63 0.00
C ASN A 106 -5.64 -15.78 -0.20
N GLY A 107 -4.34 -15.48 -0.07
CA GLY A 107 -3.23 -16.43 -0.20
C GLY A 107 -2.99 -16.93 -1.63
N LYS A 108 -3.49 -16.23 -2.65
CA LYS A 108 -3.32 -16.59 -4.06
C LYS A 108 -2.83 -15.41 -4.88
N ALA A 109 -1.93 -15.65 -5.83
CA ALA A 109 -1.56 -14.65 -6.81
C ALA A 109 -2.81 -14.21 -7.61
N VAL A 110 -2.97 -12.90 -7.79
CA VAL A 110 -4.03 -12.32 -8.60
C VAL A 110 -3.50 -11.83 -9.94
N LYS A 111 -4.40 -11.48 -10.86
CA LYS A 111 -4.01 -10.92 -12.16
C LYS A 111 -3.41 -9.54 -11.96
N THR A 112 -2.17 -9.37 -12.40
CA THR A 112 -1.44 -8.10 -12.36
C THR A 112 -1.46 -7.42 -13.72
N THR A 113 -1.32 -6.09 -13.73
CA THR A 113 -1.13 -5.31 -14.95
C THR A 113 0.34 -5.28 -15.35
N ARG A 114 1.24 -5.32 -14.37
CA ARG A 114 2.68 -5.38 -14.58
C ARG A 114 3.11 -6.74 -15.14
N PRO A 115 3.93 -6.77 -16.20
CA PRO A 115 4.46 -8.02 -16.72
C PRO A 115 5.28 -8.79 -15.68
N MET A 116 5.09 -10.10 -15.61
CA MET A 116 5.82 -10.97 -14.67
C MET A 116 7.35 -10.92 -14.85
N GLY A 117 7.82 -10.66 -16.08
CA GLY A 117 9.24 -10.48 -16.39
C GLY A 117 9.82 -9.10 -16.06
N ASN A 118 9.02 -8.15 -15.56
CA ASN A 118 9.54 -6.84 -15.15
C ASN A 118 10.57 -7.03 -14.02
N ARG A 119 11.71 -6.34 -14.10
CA ARG A 119 12.82 -6.50 -13.16
C ARG A 119 13.00 -5.23 -12.34
N ASN A 120 13.01 -5.36 -11.02
CA ASN A 120 13.31 -4.28 -10.09
C ASN A 120 13.66 -4.84 -8.71
N VAL A 121 14.04 -3.96 -7.78
CA VAL A 121 13.85 -4.21 -6.35
C VAL A 121 12.37 -3.95 -6.07
N PHE A 122 11.65 -5.00 -5.67
CA PHE A 122 10.21 -4.91 -5.40
C PHE A 122 9.93 -4.87 -3.91
N ARG A 123 8.86 -4.18 -3.55
CA ARG A 123 8.36 -4.06 -2.18
C ARG A 123 6.87 -4.27 -2.11
N ALA A 124 6.41 -4.73 -0.96
CA ALA A 124 5.01 -5.00 -0.71
C ALA A 124 4.67 -4.73 0.74
N LEU A 125 3.52 -4.08 0.95
CA LEU A 125 2.79 -4.15 2.20
C LEU A 125 1.99 -5.45 2.19
N CYS A 126 2.17 -6.28 3.21
CA CYS A 126 1.63 -7.63 3.25
C CYS A 126 0.87 -7.90 4.55
N LEU A 127 -0.10 -8.79 4.46
CA LEU A 127 -0.58 -9.57 5.59
C LEU A 127 0.12 -10.94 5.55
N ASP A 128 0.91 -11.25 6.57
CA ASP A 128 1.71 -12.48 6.57
C ASP A 128 0.88 -13.74 6.93
N SER A 129 1.56 -14.89 7.05
CA SER A 129 0.91 -16.17 7.37
C SER A 129 0.22 -16.19 8.75
N LYS A 130 0.66 -15.35 9.68
CA LYS A 130 0.05 -15.19 11.02
C LYS A 130 -1.08 -14.18 11.04
N GLY A 131 -1.21 -13.36 10.00
CA GLY A 131 -2.15 -12.25 9.98
C GLY A 131 -1.54 -10.94 10.47
N ASP A 132 -0.20 -10.87 10.57
CA ASP A 132 0.50 -9.66 11.00
C ASP A 132 0.82 -8.79 9.77
N LEU A 133 0.70 -7.47 9.94
CA LEU A 133 1.11 -6.52 8.92
C LEU A 133 2.64 -6.52 8.81
N ALA A 134 3.15 -6.54 7.58
CA ALA A 134 4.59 -6.63 7.34
C ALA A 134 4.98 -5.93 6.03
N LEU A 135 6.16 -5.31 6.02
CA LEU A 135 6.79 -4.82 4.80
C LEU A 135 7.85 -5.83 4.34
N TYR A 136 7.71 -6.29 3.09
CA TYR A 136 8.67 -7.15 2.41
C TYR A 136 9.39 -6.39 1.30
N GLU A 137 10.68 -6.66 1.15
CA GLU A 137 11.54 -6.13 0.08
C GLU A 137 12.35 -7.29 -0.52
N SER A 138 12.51 -7.31 -1.84
CA SER A 138 13.41 -8.27 -2.49
C SER A 138 14.87 -7.90 -2.26
N GLN A 139 15.71 -8.88 -1.90
CA GLN A 139 17.16 -8.68 -1.83
C GLN A 139 17.75 -8.56 -3.24
N GLY A 140 17.87 -7.33 -3.72
CA GLY A 140 18.35 -7.01 -5.06
C GLY A 140 17.29 -7.16 -6.14
N ILE A 141 17.74 -7.11 -7.39
CA ILE A 141 16.87 -7.11 -8.57
C ILE A 141 16.35 -8.52 -8.84
N VAL A 142 15.04 -8.70 -8.77
CA VAL A 142 14.34 -9.94 -9.14
C VAL A 142 13.31 -9.66 -10.23
N THR A 143 12.71 -10.69 -10.81
CA THR A 143 11.52 -10.53 -11.65
C THR A 143 10.28 -10.36 -10.77
N PHE A 144 9.27 -9.67 -11.29
CA PHE A 144 8.02 -9.46 -10.57
C PHE A 144 7.33 -10.79 -10.21
N GLY A 145 7.36 -11.75 -11.13
CA GLY A 145 6.84 -13.09 -10.89
C GLY A 145 7.56 -13.81 -9.75
N ASN A 146 8.89 -13.82 -9.76
CA ASN A 146 9.66 -14.46 -8.70
C ASN A 146 9.43 -13.79 -7.34
N PHE A 147 9.20 -12.47 -7.31
CA PHE A 147 8.84 -11.77 -6.08
C PHE A 147 7.50 -12.25 -5.52
N ILE A 148 6.47 -12.38 -6.37
CA ILE A 148 5.16 -12.90 -5.96
C ILE A 148 5.27 -14.35 -5.46
N GLU A 149 6.01 -15.20 -6.18
CA GLU A 149 6.26 -16.60 -5.77
C GLU A 149 6.98 -16.68 -4.42
N ALA A 150 7.98 -15.83 -4.20
CA ALA A 150 8.70 -15.76 -2.93
C ALA A 150 7.80 -15.33 -1.76
N LEU A 151 6.90 -14.36 -1.97
CA LEU A 151 5.92 -13.97 -0.96
C LEU A 151 4.96 -15.13 -0.64
N LEU A 152 4.43 -15.80 -1.66
CA LEU A 152 3.56 -16.97 -1.48
C LEU A 152 4.28 -18.11 -0.73
N SER A 153 5.57 -18.33 -1.00
CA SER A 153 6.35 -19.37 -0.30
C SER A 153 6.52 -19.09 1.20
N GLN A 154 6.37 -17.83 1.63
CA GLN A 154 6.35 -17.44 3.04
C GLN A 154 4.94 -17.50 3.67
N GLY A 155 3.93 -17.91 2.89
CA GLY A 155 2.55 -18.00 3.32
C GLY A 155 1.85 -16.64 3.42
N VAL A 156 2.32 -15.62 2.71
CA VAL A 156 1.67 -14.31 2.64
C VAL A 156 0.22 -14.45 2.14
N LYS A 157 -0.72 -13.85 2.87
CA LYS A 157 -2.16 -13.89 2.58
C LYS A 157 -2.59 -12.75 1.67
N GLU A 158 -2.06 -11.57 1.93
CA GLU A 158 -2.36 -10.35 1.17
C GLU A 158 -1.05 -9.66 0.82
N ALA A 159 -0.93 -9.13 -0.39
CA ALA A 159 0.24 -8.35 -0.80
C ALA A 159 -0.15 -7.23 -1.77
N LEU A 160 -0.01 -5.99 -1.33
CA LEU A 160 -0.19 -4.79 -2.13
C LEU A 160 1.19 -4.20 -2.46
N TYR A 161 1.45 -3.94 -3.74
CA TYR A 161 2.71 -3.33 -4.17
C TYR A 161 2.91 -1.97 -3.50
N THR A 162 4.14 -1.71 -3.05
CA THR A 162 4.55 -0.38 -2.59
C THR A 162 5.80 0.04 -3.32
N ASP A 163 5.94 1.34 -3.51
CA ASP A 163 7.21 1.91 -3.96
C ASP A 163 7.99 2.41 -2.74
N MET A 164 9.31 2.38 -2.84
CA MET A 164 10.08 3.38 -2.14
C MET A 164 10.84 4.10 -3.24
N GLY A 165 10.29 5.25 -3.65
CA GLY A 165 11.11 6.31 -4.22
C GLY A 165 12.24 6.66 -3.24
N GLN A 166 13.09 7.62 -3.58
CA GLN A 166 14.24 7.96 -2.72
C GLN A 166 13.90 8.54 -1.34
N GLY A 167 12.64 8.52 -0.89
CA GLY A 167 12.16 9.35 0.20
C GLY A 167 11.88 10.74 -0.33
#